data_AF-A0A958LBY2-F1
#
_entry.id   AF-A0A958LBY2-F1
#
_cell.length_a   1.000
_cell.length_b   1.000
_cell.length_c   1.000
_cell.angle_alpha   90.00
_cell.angle_beta   90.00
_cell.angle_gamma   90.00
#
_symmetry.space_group_name_H-M   'P 1'
#
loop_
_entity.id
_entity.type
_entity.pdbx_description
1 polymer ?
#
loop_
_entity_poly.entity_id
_entity_poly.type
_entity_poly.pdbx_seq_one_letter_code
_entity_poly.pdbx_strand_id
1 'polypeptide(L)'
;MRVTVLGTGTSTGVPVPGCSCEVCRSNDPRDNRLRTSILVETASAPDGATVETEDRAYSKVILVDTGPDLRQQSLRAGIRRIDAVVYTHAHADHIFGLDDLRGFNFAAGAAIPLFAGEHTSRELKRIYSYAFHPDPRYQGGAPPRLTMKTLQPFKSFEIGGLEVTPLPLKHGSMDVFGFRFGNFAFLTDCSHIPEESKAALEDLEVLIIDGLRLREHPT
;
A
#
# COMPACT_ATOMS: atom_id res chain seq x y z
N MET A 1 -0.71 -14.06 -9.81
CA MET A 1 -0.73 -13.03 -8.73
C MET A 1 -1.80 -13.40 -7.70
N ARG A 2 -1.64 -12.97 -6.44
CA ARG A 2 -2.69 -12.96 -5.41
C ARG A 2 -2.76 -11.56 -4.82
N VAL A 3 -3.97 -11.07 -4.54
CA VAL A 3 -4.20 -9.79 -3.87
C VAL A 3 -4.96 -10.06 -2.57
N THR A 4 -4.47 -9.51 -1.47
CA THR A 4 -5.14 -9.55 -0.16
C THR A 4 -5.48 -8.13 0.26
N VAL A 5 -6.75 -7.85 0.53
CA VAL A 5 -7.18 -6.55 1.05
C VAL A 5 -6.95 -6.50 2.56
N LEU A 6 -6.02 -5.65 2.99
CA LEU A 6 -5.60 -5.53 4.40
C LEU A 6 -6.48 -4.54 5.18
N GLY A 7 -7.01 -3.53 4.50
CA GLY A 7 -7.99 -2.61 5.07
C GLY A 7 -8.82 -1.94 3.98
N THR A 8 -10.02 -1.52 4.36
CA THR A 8 -11.05 -0.91 3.49
C THR A 8 -11.70 0.30 4.14
N GLY A 9 -11.14 0.79 5.25
CA GLY A 9 -11.65 1.91 6.01
C GLY A 9 -11.08 3.22 5.51
N THR A 10 -11.80 4.30 5.76
CA THR A 10 -11.29 5.67 5.64
C THR A 10 -10.11 5.90 6.61
N SER A 11 -9.53 7.10 6.60
CA SER A 11 -8.41 7.52 7.45
C SER A 11 -8.58 7.26 8.95
N THR A 12 -9.83 7.28 9.41
CA THR A 12 -10.20 7.04 10.82
C THR A 12 -10.50 5.57 11.13
N GLY A 13 -10.54 4.70 10.12
CA GLY A 13 -11.08 3.35 10.24
C GLY A 13 -12.59 3.33 10.52
N VAL A 14 -13.14 2.14 10.71
CA VAL A 14 -14.50 1.94 11.21
C VAL A 14 -14.45 0.80 12.24
N PRO A 15 -14.94 0.97 13.47
CA PRO A 15 -15.59 2.16 14.03
C PRO A 15 -14.67 3.38 14.19
N VAL A 16 -15.25 4.58 14.08
CA VAL A 16 -14.54 5.84 14.35
C VAL A 16 -14.51 6.09 15.87
N PRO A 17 -13.36 6.41 16.48
CA PRO A 17 -13.29 6.73 17.91
C PRO A 17 -14.30 7.80 18.34
N GLY A 18 -15.13 7.49 19.33
CA GLY A 18 -16.18 8.38 19.85
C GLY A 18 -17.46 8.46 18.99
N CYS A 19 -17.52 7.80 17.83
CA CYS A 19 -18.72 7.74 17.01
C CYS A 19 -19.69 6.67 17.51
N SER A 20 -20.99 6.94 17.35
CA SER A 20 -22.05 6.04 17.79
C SER A 20 -23.15 5.85 16.75
N CYS A 21 -22.86 6.15 15.48
CA CYS A 21 -23.78 5.88 14.38
C CYS A 21 -24.05 4.37 14.21
N GLU A 22 -25.07 4.03 13.43
CA GLU A 22 -25.48 2.65 13.15
C GLU A 22 -24.30 1.78 12.68
N VAL A 23 -23.50 2.26 11.71
CA VAL A 23 -22.35 1.51 11.17
C VAL A 23 -21.28 1.28 12.23
N CYS A 24 -20.95 2.28 13.05
CA CYS A 24 -19.96 2.15 14.12
C CYS A 24 -20.42 1.25 15.28
N ARG A 25 -21.73 1.01 15.40
CA ARG A 25 -22.33 0.08 16.38
C ARG A 25 -22.71 -1.27 15.75
N SER A 26 -22.43 -1.47 14.47
CA SER A 26 -22.76 -2.69 13.74
C SER A 26 -22.02 -3.89 14.34
N ASN A 27 -22.74 -5.01 14.48
CA ASN A 27 -22.13 -6.29 14.85
C ASN A 27 -21.66 -7.08 13.62
N ASP A 28 -21.85 -6.54 12.40
CA ASP A 28 -21.33 -7.16 11.19
C ASP A 28 -19.80 -7.00 11.15
N PRO A 29 -19.02 -8.10 11.11
CA PRO A 29 -17.56 -8.00 11.09
C PRO A 29 -17.01 -7.26 9.87
N ARG A 30 -17.78 -7.12 8.78
CA ARG A 30 -17.40 -6.38 7.57
C ARG A 30 -17.42 -4.87 7.76
N ASP A 31 -18.11 -4.38 8.79
CA ASP A 31 -18.09 -2.97 9.18
C ASP A 31 -16.89 -2.63 10.09
N ASN A 32 -16.11 -3.63 10.52
CA ASN A 32 -14.84 -3.40 11.20
C ASN A 32 -13.70 -3.29 10.18
N ARG A 33 -13.31 -2.04 9.87
CA ARG A 33 -12.41 -1.70 8.78
C ARG A 33 -11.17 -0.98 9.31
N LEU A 34 -10.02 -1.61 9.11
CA LEU A 34 -8.70 -0.98 9.25
C LEU A 34 -8.46 0.00 8.11
N ARG A 35 -7.52 0.94 8.28
CA ARG A 35 -7.11 1.89 7.24
C ARG A 35 -6.70 1.17 5.96
N THR A 36 -7.01 1.77 4.83
CA THR A 36 -6.82 1.20 3.50
C THR A 36 -5.38 0.75 3.26
N SER A 37 -5.23 -0.50 2.80
CA SER A 37 -3.97 -1.07 2.30
C SER A 37 -4.25 -2.40 1.62
N ILE A 38 -3.40 -2.80 0.67
CA ILE A 38 -3.44 -4.12 0.04
C ILE A 38 -2.06 -4.76 0.03
N LEU A 39 -2.04 -6.09 0.00
CA LEU A 39 -0.87 -6.92 -0.25
C LEU A 39 -0.98 -7.54 -1.63
N VAL A 40 0.06 -7.45 -2.44
CA VAL A 40 0.15 -8.08 -3.76
C VAL A 40 1.30 -9.09 -3.75
N GLU A 41 0.98 -10.35 -4.04
CA GLU A 41 1.93 -11.45 -4.06
C GLU A 41 2.10 -11.98 -5.48
N THR A 42 3.34 -12.00 -5.96
CA THR A 42 3.69 -12.45 -7.30
C THR A 42 3.79 -13.97 -7.34
N ALA A 43 3.22 -14.61 -8.37
CA ALA A 43 3.36 -16.07 -8.49
C ALA A 43 4.84 -16.41 -8.79
N SER A 44 5.38 -17.45 -8.14
CA SER A 44 6.60 -18.08 -8.67
C SER A 44 6.20 -18.95 -9.85
N ALA A 45 6.63 -18.63 -11.07
CA ALA A 45 6.50 -19.57 -12.17
C ALA A 45 7.49 -20.73 -11.96
N PRO A 46 7.11 -21.95 -12.39
CA PRO A 46 7.50 -22.34 -13.73
C PRO A 46 6.29 -22.52 -14.66
N ASP A 47 6.51 -22.29 -15.94
CA ASP A 47 5.51 -22.44 -17.00
C ASP A 47 4.74 -23.78 -16.92
N GLY A 48 3.42 -23.70 -17.07
CA GLY A 48 2.57 -24.87 -17.36
C GLY A 48 2.05 -25.69 -16.17
N ALA A 49 2.35 -25.36 -14.92
CA ALA A 49 1.80 -26.07 -13.77
C ALA A 49 0.51 -25.40 -13.25
N THR A 50 -0.65 -26.02 -13.48
CA THR A 50 -1.88 -25.73 -12.72
C THR A 50 -1.71 -26.24 -11.30
N VAL A 51 -1.27 -25.37 -10.40
CA VAL A 51 -1.20 -25.71 -8.97
C VAL A 51 -2.49 -25.24 -8.29
N GLU A 52 -3.36 -26.20 -8.00
CA GLU A 52 -4.65 -26.05 -7.30
C GLU A 52 -4.52 -26.04 -5.76
N THR A 53 -3.35 -25.70 -5.19
CA THR A 53 -3.13 -25.70 -3.74
C THR A 53 -2.73 -24.34 -3.18
N GLU A 54 -3.16 -24.07 -1.94
CA GLU A 54 -2.96 -22.83 -1.19
C GLU A 54 -1.48 -22.52 -0.88
N ASP A 55 -0.58 -23.50 -1.04
CA ASP A 55 0.88 -23.39 -0.85
C ASP A 55 1.60 -22.92 -2.13
N ARG A 56 1.21 -21.75 -2.65
CA ARG A 56 2.04 -21.07 -3.66
C ARG A 56 3.32 -20.56 -3.01
N ALA A 57 4.48 -20.98 -3.52
CA ALA A 57 5.68 -20.18 -3.35
C ALA A 57 5.46 -18.86 -4.11
N TYR A 58 5.30 -17.74 -3.41
CA TYR A 58 5.25 -16.42 -4.04
C TYR A 58 6.66 -15.87 -4.21
N SER A 59 6.97 -15.28 -5.36
CA SER A 59 8.34 -14.85 -5.66
C SER A 59 8.70 -13.57 -4.92
N LYS A 60 7.73 -12.67 -4.76
CA LYS A 60 7.83 -11.38 -4.07
C LYS A 60 6.51 -10.97 -3.43
N VAL A 61 6.63 -10.26 -2.31
CA VAL A 61 5.51 -9.65 -1.57
C VAL A 61 5.62 -8.14 -1.65
N ILE A 62 4.62 -7.50 -2.25
CA ILE A 62 4.53 -6.05 -2.45
C ILE A 62 3.42 -5.52 -1.55
N LEU A 63 3.76 -4.56 -0.70
CA LEU A 63 2.77 -3.86 0.13
C LEU A 63 2.41 -2.51 -0.53
N VAL A 64 1.12 -2.17 -0.54
CA VAL A 64 0.66 -0.83 -0.91
C VAL A 64 0.35 -0.06 0.35
N ASP A 65 1.10 1.02 0.59
CA ASP A 65 1.04 1.88 1.78
C ASP A 65 1.40 1.17 3.11
N THR A 66 1.94 1.94 4.06
CA THR A 66 2.23 1.50 5.44
C THR A 66 1.41 2.32 6.43
N GLY A 67 0.10 2.16 6.39
CA GLY A 67 -0.80 2.79 7.35
C GLY A 67 -0.52 2.37 8.80
N PRO A 68 -1.11 3.07 9.80
CA PRO A 68 -0.81 2.81 11.20
C PRO A 68 -1.38 1.48 11.73
N ASP A 69 -2.13 0.75 10.91
CA ASP A 69 -2.57 -0.63 11.20
C ASP A 69 -1.60 -1.71 10.71
N LEU A 70 -0.47 -1.35 10.09
CA LEU A 70 0.43 -2.30 9.41
C LEU A 70 0.76 -3.52 10.27
N ARG A 71 1.15 -3.32 11.53
CA ARG A 71 1.42 -4.45 12.44
C ARG A 71 0.21 -5.38 12.59
N GLN A 72 -0.98 -4.84 12.84
CA GLN A 72 -2.19 -5.65 13.01
C GLN A 72 -2.60 -6.34 11.70
N GLN A 73 -2.54 -5.62 10.58
CA GLN A 73 -2.79 -6.16 9.24
C GLN A 73 -1.85 -7.33 8.95
N SER A 74 -0.56 -7.16 9.25
CA SER A 74 0.47 -8.18 9.05
C SER A 74 0.23 -9.42 9.89
N LEU A 75 -0.07 -9.25 11.18
CA LEU A 75 -0.35 -10.37 12.08
C LEU A 75 -1.63 -11.12 11.67
N ARG A 76 -2.68 -10.40 11.28
CA ARG A 76 -3.96 -10.99 10.86
C ARG A 76 -3.83 -11.76 9.55
N ALA A 77 -3.07 -11.22 8.58
CA ALA A 77 -2.87 -11.85 7.28
C ALA A 77 -1.68 -12.84 7.27
N GLY A 78 -0.98 -13.03 8.39
CA GLY A 78 0.17 -13.93 8.47
C GLY A 78 1.36 -13.50 7.60
N ILE A 79 1.53 -12.20 7.35
CA ILE A 79 2.60 -11.67 6.51
C ILE A 79 3.94 -11.88 7.21
N ARG A 80 4.84 -12.63 6.57
CA ARG A 80 6.18 -12.93 7.12
C ARG A 80 7.31 -12.20 6.38
N ARG A 81 7.00 -11.59 5.24
CA ARG A 81 7.97 -10.97 4.33
C ARG A 81 7.32 -9.80 3.62
N ILE A 82 8.09 -8.74 3.41
CA ILE A 82 7.78 -7.64 2.50
C ILE A 82 9.05 -7.41 1.67
N ASP A 83 8.94 -7.57 0.35
CA ASP A 83 10.05 -7.37 -0.59
C ASP A 83 10.08 -5.96 -1.19
N ALA A 84 8.94 -5.26 -1.19
CA ALA A 84 8.83 -3.89 -1.64
C ALA A 84 7.59 -3.22 -1.05
N VAL A 85 7.64 -1.88 -0.93
CA VAL A 85 6.46 -1.07 -0.64
C VAL A 85 6.28 -0.05 -1.75
N VAL A 86 5.06 0.10 -2.27
CA VAL A 86 4.67 1.20 -3.14
C VAL A 86 3.73 2.14 -2.37
N TYR A 87 3.94 3.45 -2.48
CA TYR A 87 3.13 4.45 -1.79
C TYR A 87 2.25 5.24 -2.75
N THR A 88 0.98 5.36 -2.38
CA THR A 88 0.00 6.17 -3.10
C THR A 88 0.26 7.66 -2.86
N HIS A 89 0.33 8.06 -1.59
CA HIS A 89 0.58 9.43 -1.14
C HIS A 89 1.02 9.51 0.34
N ALA A 90 1.11 10.72 0.89
CA ALA A 90 1.76 10.99 2.18
C ALA A 90 0.79 11.30 3.34
N HIS A 91 -0.50 10.95 3.24
CA HIS A 91 -1.40 11.11 4.38
C HIS A 91 -1.10 10.07 5.47
N ALA A 92 -1.40 10.46 6.71
CA ALA A 92 -1.01 9.72 7.92
C ALA A 92 -1.49 8.27 7.92
N ASP A 93 -2.72 8.05 7.49
CA ASP A 93 -3.37 6.75 7.34
C ASP A 93 -2.71 5.83 6.31
N HIS A 94 -1.82 6.35 5.45
CA HIS A 94 -1.05 5.59 4.46
C HIS A 94 0.43 5.43 4.82
N ILE A 95 0.97 6.21 5.76
CA ILE A 95 2.42 6.20 6.03
C ILE A 95 2.82 6.04 7.50
N PHE A 96 1.90 6.18 8.46
CA PHE A 96 2.26 6.23 9.90
C PHE A 96 2.66 4.88 10.54
N GLY A 97 2.60 3.79 9.80
CA GLY A 97 3.08 2.46 10.22
C GLY A 97 4.47 2.10 9.68
N LEU A 98 5.16 2.97 8.94
CA LEU A 98 6.43 2.66 8.27
C LEU A 98 7.49 2.04 9.21
N ASP A 99 7.53 2.46 10.48
CA ASP A 99 8.48 1.94 11.48
C ASP A 99 8.33 0.42 11.73
N ASP A 100 7.12 -0.14 11.55
CA ASP A 100 6.89 -1.58 11.70
C ASP A 100 7.60 -2.42 10.62
N LEU A 101 8.07 -1.79 9.53
CA LEU A 101 8.89 -2.46 8.51
C LEU A 101 10.19 -3.05 9.07
N ARG A 102 10.71 -2.53 10.19
CA ARG A 102 11.92 -3.06 10.84
C ARG A 102 11.82 -4.55 11.18
N GLY A 103 10.61 -5.02 11.54
CA GLY A 103 10.40 -6.43 11.86
C GLY A 103 10.69 -7.34 10.67
N PHE A 104 10.31 -6.89 9.47
CA PHE A 104 10.62 -7.58 8.21
C PHE A 104 12.10 -7.43 7.83
N ASN A 105 12.73 -6.27 8.11
CA ASN A 105 14.17 -6.12 7.91
C ASN A 105 14.98 -7.10 8.77
N PHE A 106 14.58 -7.34 10.02
CA PHE A 106 15.26 -8.31 10.90
C PHE A 106 15.11 -9.73 10.39
N ALA A 107 13.92 -10.10 9.94
CA ALA A 107 13.66 -11.42 9.38
C ALA A 107 14.42 -11.67 8.07
N ALA A 108 14.49 -10.66 7.20
CA ALA A 108 15.10 -10.79 5.88
C ALA A 108 16.61 -10.49 5.84
N GLY A 109 17.14 -9.76 6.83
CA GLY A 109 18.52 -9.28 6.83
C GLY A 109 18.82 -8.22 5.76
N ALA A 110 17.81 -7.67 5.10
CA ALA A 110 17.96 -6.78 3.94
C ALA A 110 17.14 -5.48 4.09
N ALA A 111 17.53 -4.46 3.33
CA ALA A 111 16.76 -3.23 3.21
C ALA A 111 15.53 -3.44 2.31
N ILE A 112 14.43 -2.76 2.61
CA ILE A 112 13.20 -2.80 1.82
C ILE A 112 13.18 -1.60 0.86
N PRO A 113 13.04 -1.80 -0.46
CA PRO A 113 12.81 -0.72 -1.41
C PRO A 113 11.40 -0.15 -1.28
N LEU A 114 11.35 1.17 -1.18
CA LEU A 114 10.15 1.99 -1.17
C LEU A 114 10.04 2.70 -2.51
N PHE A 115 8.87 2.68 -3.11
CA PHE A 115 8.56 3.37 -4.35
C PHE A 115 7.51 4.44 -4.07
N ALA A 116 7.83 5.70 -4.33
CA ALA A 116 6.94 6.80 -4.01
C ALA A 116 7.14 7.96 -4.99
N GLY A 117 6.11 8.80 -5.15
CA GLY A 117 6.25 10.08 -5.85
C GLY A 117 7.26 11.01 -5.15
N GLU A 118 7.67 12.08 -5.83
CA GLU A 118 8.66 13.03 -5.30
C GLU A 118 8.18 13.70 -4.00
N HIS A 119 6.92 14.14 -3.97
CA HIS A 119 6.31 14.73 -2.77
C HIS A 119 6.27 13.73 -1.62
N THR A 120 5.74 12.53 -1.85
CA THR A 120 5.66 11.47 -0.84
C THR A 120 7.03 11.04 -0.33
N SER A 121 8.02 10.93 -1.22
CA SER A 121 9.41 10.62 -0.85
C SER A 121 10.00 11.67 0.09
N ARG A 122 9.71 12.94 -0.14
CA ARG A 122 10.16 14.05 0.72
C ARG A 122 9.51 13.99 2.10
N GLU A 123 8.19 13.78 2.15
CA GLU A 123 7.47 13.69 3.42
C GLU A 123 7.89 12.48 4.24
N LEU A 124 8.07 11.31 3.61
CA LEU A 124 8.60 10.12 4.28
C LEU A 124 9.98 10.38 4.90
N LYS A 125 10.89 11.02 4.15
CA LYS A 125 12.23 11.38 4.67
C LYS A 125 12.18 12.41 5.79
N ARG A 126 11.22 13.34 5.75
CA ARG A 126 11.03 14.36 6.79
C ARG A 126 10.49 13.76 8.08
N ILE A 127 9.42 12.97 7.99
CA ILE A 127 8.70 12.37 9.12
C ILE A 127 9.54 11.26 9.76
N TYR A 128 10.15 10.40 8.94
CA TYR A 128 10.99 9.29 9.38
C TYR A 128 12.48 9.60 9.22
N SER A 129 12.88 10.83 9.55
CA SER A 129 14.26 11.29 9.38
C SER A 129 15.29 10.37 10.03
N TYR A 130 14.97 9.79 11.19
CA TYR A 130 15.84 8.84 11.87
C TYR A 130 16.12 7.55 11.07
N ALA A 131 15.20 7.15 10.17
CA ALA A 131 15.36 5.97 9.32
C ALA A 131 16.17 6.24 8.04
N PHE A 132 16.09 7.46 7.50
CA PHE A 132 16.78 7.86 6.27
C PHE A 132 18.11 8.57 6.51
N HIS A 133 18.25 9.22 7.67
CA HIS A 133 19.41 10.00 8.09
C HIS A 133 19.78 9.62 9.53
N PRO A 134 20.28 8.39 9.76
CA PRO A 134 20.62 7.94 11.11
C PRO A 134 21.74 8.81 11.69
N ASP A 135 21.54 9.34 12.90
CA ASP A 135 22.57 10.05 13.65
C ASP A 135 23.59 9.02 14.17
N PRO A 136 24.88 9.07 13.76
CA PRO A 136 25.89 8.13 14.21
C PRO A 136 26.12 8.14 15.74
N ARG A 137 25.70 9.21 16.43
CA ARG A 137 25.79 9.35 17.88
C ARG A 137 24.65 8.65 18.61
N TYR A 138 23.57 8.33 17.90
CA TYR A 138 22.43 7.61 18.45
C TYR A 138 22.75 6.11 18.49
N GLN A 139 23.18 5.62 19.65
CA GLN A 139 23.59 4.23 19.86
C GLN A 139 22.42 3.30 20.24
N GLY A 140 21.17 3.78 20.17
CA GLY A 140 19.96 3.02 20.46
C GLY A 140 19.09 2.83 19.23
N GLY A 141 18.11 1.92 19.30
CA GLY A 141 17.11 1.71 18.23
C GLY A 141 17.68 1.01 17.00
N ALA A 142 16.91 0.07 16.46
CA ALA A 142 17.20 -0.54 15.17
C ALA A 142 16.22 0.05 14.14
N PRO A 143 16.58 1.19 13.51
CA PRO A 143 15.69 1.85 12.56
C PRO A 143 15.39 0.92 11.37
N PRO A 144 14.24 1.08 10.71
CA PRO A 144 13.95 0.32 9.51
C PRO A 144 15.01 0.60 8.44
N ARG A 145 15.46 -0.45 7.76
CA ARG A 145 16.46 -0.37 6.69
C ARG A 145 15.72 -0.18 5.37
N LEU A 146 15.82 1.01 4.79
CA LEU A 146 14.97 1.43 3.68
C LEU A 146 15.81 2.00 2.53
N THR A 147 15.36 1.81 1.29
CA THR A 147 15.88 2.51 0.11
C THR A 147 14.73 3.16 -0.62
N MET A 148 14.92 4.38 -1.15
CA MET A 148 13.86 5.12 -1.83
C MET A 148 14.08 5.12 -3.34
N LYS A 149 13.01 4.84 -4.09
CA LYS A 149 12.95 4.91 -5.55
C LYS A 149 11.81 5.83 -5.95
N THR A 150 12.12 6.87 -6.73
CA THR A 150 11.10 7.83 -7.19
C THR A 150 10.29 7.23 -8.33
N LEU A 151 8.96 7.25 -8.19
CA LEU A 151 8.02 6.87 -9.24
C LEU A 151 7.97 7.94 -10.33
N GLN A 152 7.83 7.51 -11.57
CA GLN A 152 7.54 8.39 -12.71
C GLN A 152 6.15 8.02 -13.26
N PRO A 153 5.27 9.01 -13.52
CA PRO A 153 3.95 8.78 -14.12
C PRO A 153 3.99 7.83 -15.32
N PHE A 154 3.13 6.81 -15.33
CA PHE A 154 2.98 5.83 -16.42
C PHE A 154 4.23 5.01 -16.76
N LYS A 155 5.35 5.20 -16.04
CA LYS A 155 6.56 4.43 -16.27
C LYS A 155 6.54 3.16 -15.43
N SER A 156 6.22 2.06 -16.09
CA SER A 156 6.20 0.75 -15.49
C SER A 156 7.56 0.33 -14.97
N PHE A 157 7.56 -0.47 -13.91
CA PHE A 157 8.72 -1.15 -13.37
C PHE A 157 8.32 -2.55 -12.93
N GLU A 158 9.29 -3.44 -12.76
CA GLU A 158 9.04 -4.82 -12.39
C GLU A 158 9.42 -5.11 -10.94
N ILE A 159 8.57 -5.84 -10.24
CA ILE A 159 8.91 -6.49 -8.97
C ILE A 159 8.55 -7.97 -9.09
N GLY A 160 9.54 -8.85 -9.12
CA GLY A 160 9.32 -10.30 -9.09
C GLY A 160 8.57 -10.85 -10.31
N GLY A 161 8.84 -10.32 -11.51
CA GLY A 161 8.12 -10.69 -12.74
C GLY A 161 6.76 -10.01 -12.92
N LEU A 162 6.29 -9.22 -11.95
CA LEU A 162 5.04 -8.48 -12.06
C LEU A 162 5.32 -7.04 -12.49
N GLU A 163 4.71 -6.65 -13.61
CA GLU A 163 4.69 -5.25 -14.05
C GLU A 163 3.80 -4.42 -13.14
N VAL A 164 4.34 -3.31 -12.63
CA VAL A 164 3.67 -2.32 -11.80
C VAL A 164 3.70 -0.97 -12.50
N THR A 165 2.53 -0.43 -12.82
CA THR A 165 2.39 0.86 -13.49
C THR A 165 1.78 1.89 -12.54
N PRO A 166 2.51 2.96 -12.17
CA PRO A 166 1.97 4.05 -11.36
C PRO A 166 1.05 4.93 -12.21
N LEU A 167 -0.19 5.11 -11.77
CA LEU A 167 -1.23 5.88 -12.45
C LEU A 167 -1.45 7.21 -11.71
N PRO A 168 -1.18 8.37 -12.33
CA PRO A 168 -1.50 9.66 -11.72
C PRO A 168 -3.00 9.82 -11.46
N LEU A 169 -3.35 10.25 -10.26
CA LEU A 169 -4.73 10.54 -9.85
C LEU A 169 -4.76 11.91 -9.16
N LYS A 170 -5.97 12.44 -8.96
CA LYS A 170 -6.19 13.63 -8.13
C LYS A 170 -6.92 13.24 -6.85
N HIS A 171 -6.37 13.71 -5.73
CA HIS A 171 -7.01 13.69 -4.40
C HIS A 171 -7.23 15.14 -3.98
N GLY A 172 -8.39 15.68 -4.35
CA GLY A 172 -8.64 17.12 -4.34
C GLY A 172 -7.66 17.85 -5.25
N SER A 173 -6.85 18.75 -4.67
CA SER A 173 -5.79 19.47 -5.41
C SER A 173 -4.45 18.73 -5.44
N MET A 174 -4.31 17.61 -4.71
CA MET A 174 -3.04 16.88 -4.64
C MET A 174 -2.91 15.86 -5.78
N ASP A 175 -1.69 15.74 -6.29
CA ASP A 175 -1.30 14.63 -7.16
C ASP A 175 -0.95 13.41 -6.30
N VAL A 176 -1.65 12.30 -6.54
CA VAL A 176 -1.42 11.01 -5.87
C VAL A 176 -1.25 9.91 -6.92
N PHE A 177 -0.83 8.72 -6.50
CA PHE A 177 -0.73 7.56 -7.38
C PHE A 177 -1.76 6.48 -7.02
N GLY A 178 -2.45 5.97 -8.04
CA GLY A 178 -2.96 4.61 -8.05
C GLY A 178 -1.95 3.67 -8.72
N PHE A 179 -2.25 2.37 -8.73
CA PHE A 179 -1.36 1.38 -9.32
C PHE A 179 -2.11 0.33 -10.12
N ARG A 180 -1.60 0.02 -11.32
CA ARG A 180 -1.98 -1.17 -12.10
C ARG A 180 -0.90 -2.24 -11.93
N PHE A 181 -1.35 -3.46 -11.66
CA PHE A 181 -0.56 -4.68 -11.50
C PHE A 181 -1.06 -5.72 -12.50
N GLY A 182 -0.47 -5.77 -13.70
CA GLY A 182 -1.01 -6.58 -14.80
C GLY A 182 -2.48 -6.21 -15.11
N ASN A 183 -3.41 -7.16 -14.95
CA ASN A 183 -4.85 -6.97 -15.21
C ASN A 183 -5.65 -6.52 -13.96
N PHE A 184 -4.99 -6.13 -12.89
CA PHE A 184 -5.62 -5.61 -11.66
C PHE A 184 -5.23 -4.14 -11.44
N ALA A 185 -6.14 -3.31 -10.94
CA ALA A 185 -5.79 -1.96 -10.50
C ALA A 185 -6.37 -1.61 -9.13
N PHE A 186 -5.64 -0.77 -8.41
CA PHE A 186 -5.98 -0.26 -7.08
C PHE A 186 -5.84 1.26 -7.03
N LEU A 187 -6.96 1.96 -6.84
CA LEU A 187 -7.06 3.41 -6.79
C LEU A 187 -7.78 3.81 -5.50
N THR A 188 -7.05 4.33 -4.50
CA THR A 188 -7.64 4.89 -3.27
C THR A 188 -7.45 6.40 -3.25
N ASP A 189 -8.26 7.10 -2.46
CA ASP A 189 -8.14 8.54 -2.20
C ASP A 189 -8.13 9.32 -3.52
N CYS A 190 -9.17 9.10 -4.32
CA CYS A 190 -9.27 9.63 -5.67
C CYS A 190 -10.58 10.36 -5.89
N SER A 191 -10.52 11.70 -5.97
CA SER A 191 -11.65 12.53 -6.40
C SER A 191 -11.75 12.66 -7.91
N HIS A 192 -10.64 12.51 -8.64
CA HIS A 192 -10.64 12.57 -10.09
C HIS A 192 -9.55 11.71 -10.74
N ILE A 193 -9.93 10.99 -11.80
CA ILE A 193 -9.05 10.18 -12.64
C ILE A 193 -8.83 10.93 -13.97
N PRO A 194 -7.60 11.41 -14.25
CA PRO A 194 -7.25 11.99 -15.55
C PRO A 194 -7.51 11.04 -16.72
N GLU A 195 -7.78 11.56 -17.92
CA GLU A 195 -8.11 10.74 -19.10
C GLU A 195 -6.99 9.76 -19.47
N GLU A 196 -5.73 10.18 -19.34
CA GLU A 196 -4.57 9.31 -19.59
C GLU A 196 -4.53 8.12 -18.60
N SER A 197 -4.94 8.35 -17.36
CA SER A 197 -5.07 7.29 -16.36
C SER A 197 -6.28 6.40 -16.61
N LYS A 198 -7.40 6.95 -17.10
CA LYS A 198 -8.56 6.15 -17.51
C LYS A 198 -8.22 5.20 -18.65
N ALA A 199 -7.50 5.67 -19.68
CA ALA A 199 -7.05 4.82 -20.77
C ALA A 199 -6.17 3.65 -20.28
N ALA A 200 -5.33 3.90 -19.28
CA ALA A 200 -4.51 2.86 -18.66
C ALA A 200 -5.29 1.87 -17.77
N LEU A 201 -6.60 2.08 -17.55
CA LEU A 201 -7.50 1.17 -16.81
C LEU A 201 -8.35 0.28 -17.75
N GLU A 202 -8.15 0.36 -19.06
CA GLU A 202 -8.79 -0.55 -20.01
C GLU A 202 -8.26 -1.99 -19.83
N ASP A 203 -9.12 -2.96 -20.16
CA ASP A 203 -8.85 -4.40 -20.10
C ASP A 203 -8.43 -4.95 -18.72
N LEU A 204 -8.93 -4.34 -17.65
CA LEU A 204 -8.78 -4.88 -16.30
C LEU A 204 -9.79 -6.02 -16.03
N GLU A 205 -9.31 -7.05 -15.35
CA GLU A 205 -10.18 -8.09 -14.77
C GLU A 205 -10.83 -7.60 -13.47
N VAL A 206 -10.08 -6.84 -12.67
CA VAL A 206 -10.53 -6.34 -11.37
C VAL A 206 -10.00 -4.92 -11.12
N LEU A 207 -10.90 -4.02 -10.73
CA LEU A 207 -10.61 -2.69 -10.24
C LEU A 207 -11.11 -2.54 -8.80
N ILE A 208 -10.21 -2.15 -7.89
CA ILE A 208 -10.59 -1.62 -6.57
C ILE A 208 -10.41 -0.11 -6.62
N ILE A 209 -11.48 0.62 -6.30
CA ILE A 209 -11.54 2.07 -6.42
C ILE A 209 -12.17 2.70 -5.17
N ASP A 210 -11.83 3.97 -4.90
CA ASP A 210 -12.40 4.81 -3.85
C ASP A 210 -13.94 4.77 -3.83
N GLY A 211 -14.49 4.75 -2.61
CA GLY A 211 -15.92 4.81 -2.34
C GLY A 211 -16.22 5.35 -0.95
N LEU A 212 -15.81 6.59 -0.66
CA LEU A 212 -15.86 7.15 0.70
C LEU A 212 -17.28 7.24 1.30
N ARG A 213 -18.21 7.92 0.63
CA ARG A 213 -19.57 8.18 1.11
C ARG A 213 -20.49 8.68 0.00
N LEU A 214 -21.80 8.73 0.27
CA LEU A 214 -22.81 9.23 -0.69
C LEU A 214 -22.77 10.75 -0.93
N ARG A 215 -22.41 11.54 0.09
CA ARG A 215 -22.32 13.00 -0.05
C ARG A 215 -20.98 13.38 -0.67
N GLU A 216 -21.00 14.37 -1.54
CA GLU A 216 -19.79 14.89 -2.16
C GLU A 216 -18.69 15.17 -1.13
N HIS A 217 -17.48 14.76 -1.47
CA HIS A 217 -16.27 14.99 -0.71
C HIS A 217 -15.27 15.66 -1.65
N PRO A 218 -14.62 16.76 -1.25
CA PRO A 218 -13.76 17.54 -2.15
C PRO A 218 -12.46 16.83 -2.53
N THR A 219 -12.14 15.72 -1.87
CA THR A 219 -10.92 14.93 -2.04
C THR A 219 -11.23 13.46 -2.18
#